data_AF-A0A352SGX0-F1
#
_entry.id   AF-A0A352SGX0-F1
#
_cell.length_a   1.000
_cell.length_b   1.000
_cell.length_c   1.000
_cell.angle_alpha   90.00
_cell.angle_beta   90.00
_cell.angle_gamma   90.00
#
_symmetry.space_group_name_H-M   'P 1'
#
loop_
_entity.id
_entity.type
_entity.pdbx_description
1 polymer ?
#
loop_
_entity_poly.entity_id
_entity_poly.type
_entity_poly.pdbx_seq_one_letter_code
_entity_poly.pdbx_strand_id
1 'polypeptide(L)'
;MLKKLLGSKIVWGVVCFVLIGILVYNVKDSFFTDSDTKKLGFENIGELATQSAYCSQVDTIKDARSLFGMEIPFTQSQYVYSYDIVIKAGFDFKRIIPDVNDKKKVITIHMPKPKILSSEIKEDSCKVYVEDKSCFTPLTVEKMGKARIRMKEVAEKNAIANGLYENAIENAKKLLKNFVGELYNLEEYQIKFEEDNK
;
A
#
# COMPACT_ATOMS: atom_id res chain seq x y z
N MET A 1 -49.50 34.32 33.86
CA MET A 1 -48.50 34.80 32.87
C MET A 1 -47.77 33.69 32.12
N LEU A 2 -47.60 32.48 32.67
CA LEU A 2 -46.96 31.35 31.98
C LEU A 2 -47.63 30.90 30.66
N LYS A 3 -48.97 30.95 30.56
CA LYS A 3 -49.70 30.50 29.35
C LYS A 3 -49.43 31.35 28.09
N LYS A 4 -48.98 32.60 28.22
CA LYS A 4 -48.68 33.50 27.07
C LYS A 4 -47.24 33.35 26.55
N LEU A 5 -46.31 32.85 27.38
CA LEU A 5 -44.92 32.60 26.96
C LEU A 5 -44.79 31.31 26.12
N LEU A 6 -45.59 30.27 26.41
CA LEU A 6 -45.54 29.00 25.67
C LEU A 6 -46.04 29.09 24.21
N GLY A 7 -46.80 30.12 23.84
CA GLY A 7 -47.37 30.28 22.49
C GLY A 7 -46.52 31.11 21.51
N SER A 8 -45.37 31.63 21.94
CA SER A 8 -44.51 32.46 21.08
C SER A 8 -43.57 31.59 20.25
N LYS A 9 -43.56 31.81 18.92
CA LYS A 9 -42.67 31.13 17.96
C LYS A 9 -41.19 31.18 18.37
N ILE A 10 -40.79 32.21 19.13
CA ILE A 10 -39.43 32.41 19.65
C ILE A 10 -39.09 31.38 20.74
N VAL A 11 -40.01 31.12 21.67
CA VAL A 11 -39.80 30.13 22.74
C VAL A 11 -39.72 28.72 22.14
N TRP A 12 -40.55 28.42 21.14
CA TRP A 12 -40.49 27.16 20.42
C TRP A 12 -39.17 27.00 19.63
N GLY A 13 -38.67 28.07 19.03
CA GLY A 13 -37.36 28.09 18.36
C GLY A 13 -36.19 27.80 19.30
N VAL A 14 -36.18 28.41 20.50
CA VAL A 14 -35.15 28.15 21.52
C VAL A 14 -35.24 26.72 22.05
N VAL A 15 -36.45 26.22 22.31
CA VAL A 15 -36.67 24.84 22.75
C VAL A 15 -36.21 23.85 21.67
N CYS A 16 -36.49 24.09 20.39
CA CYS A 16 -35.98 23.27 19.29
C CYS A 16 -34.45 23.30 19.21
N PHE A 17 -33.82 24.47 19.38
CA PHE A 17 -32.37 24.59 19.32
C PHE A 17 -31.68 23.84 20.48
N VAL A 18 -32.25 23.91 21.68
CA VAL A 18 -31.78 23.16 22.84
C VAL A 18 -32.00 21.65 22.65
N LEU A 19 -33.15 21.23 22.12
CA LEU A 19 -33.43 19.82 21.80
C LEU A 19 -32.48 19.28 20.73
N ILE A 20 -32.19 20.05 19.68
CA ILE A 20 -31.20 19.71 18.67
C ILE A 20 -29.81 19.61 19.30
N GLY A 21 -29.44 20.55 20.18
CA GLY A 21 -28.18 20.50 20.92
C GLY A 21 -28.04 19.24 21.80
N ILE A 22 -29.11 18.83 22.50
CA ILE A 22 -29.12 17.61 23.33
C ILE A 22 -29.06 16.34 22.46
N LEU A 23 -29.77 16.33 21.34
CA LEU A 23 -29.73 15.22 20.38
C LEU A 23 -28.33 15.06 19.78
N VAL A 24 -27.69 16.16 19.37
CA VAL A 24 -26.33 16.16 18.83
C VAL A 24 -25.30 15.73 19.89
N TYR A 25 -25.48 16.14 21.16
CA TYR A 25 -24.57 15.77 22.25
C TYR A 25 -24.59 14.26 22.59
N ASN A 26 -25.71 13.57 22.35
CA ASN A 26 -25.84 12.14 22.65
C ASN A 26 -25.48 11.22 21.48
N VAL A 27 -25.05 11.76 20.33
CA VAL A 27 -24.54 10.93 19.23
C VAL A 27 -23.17 10.40 19.62
N LYS A 28 -23.13 9.17 20.15
CA LYS A 28 -21.90 8.41 20.28
C LYS A 28 -21.58 7.77 18.93
N ASP A 29 -20.34 7.89 18.48
CA ASP A 29 -19.86 7.15 17.32
C ASP A 29 -19.90 5.64 17.63
N SER A 30 -20.78 4.93 16.95
CA SER A 30 -20.80 3.47 16.95
C SER A 30 -19.96 2.96 15.79
N PHE A 31 -18.79 2.39 16.07
CA PHE A 31 -17.99 1.71 15.05
C PHE A 31 -18.50 0.28 14.91
N PHE A 32 -19.13 -0.01 13.78
CA PHE A 32 -19.57 -1.35 13.41
C PHE A 32 -18.85 -1.74 12.12
N THR A 33 -18.25 -2.93 12.10
CA THR A 33 -17.62 -3.49 10.91
C THR A 33 -18.13 -4.92 10.76
N ASP A 34 -18.49 -5.25 9.54
CA ASP A 34 -18.84 -6.60 9.12
C ASP A 34 -18.10 -6.89 7.81
N SER A 35 -17.71 -8.14 7.59
CA SER A 35 -16.86 -8.51 6.46
C SER A 35 -17.27 -9.85 5.88
N ASP A 36 -17.52 -9.86 4.58
CA ASP A 36 -17.89 -11.05 3.81
C ASP A 36 -16.89 -11.29 2.68
N THR A 37 -16.53 -12.55 2.44
CA THR A 37 -15.81 -12.95 1.23
C THR A 37 -16.82 -13.21 0.10
N LYS A 38 -16.83 -12.36 -0.92
CA LYS A 38 -17.75 -12.52 -2.07
C LYS A 38 -17.25 -13.48 -3.14
N LYS A 39 -15.93 -13.64 -3.28
CA LYS A 39 -15.29 -14.56 -4.24
C LYS A 39 -14.00 -15.10 -3.63
N LEU A 40 -13.77 -16.39 -3.83
CA LEU A 40 -12.56 -17.08 -3.40
C LEU A 40 -12.14 -18.04 -4.50
N GLY A 41 -10.84 -18.04 -4.81
CA GLY A 41 -10.22 -18.90 -5.80
C GLY A 41 -8.76 -19.13 -5.42
N PHE A 42 -8.17 -20.18 -5.97
CA PHE A 42 -6.79 -20.55 -5.74
C PHE A 42 -6.03 -20.57 -7.07
N GLU A 43 -4.80 -20.07 -7.05
CA GLU A 43 -3.90 -20.10 -8.19
C GLU A 43 -2.51 -20.57 -7.75
N ASN A 44 -1.85 -21.33 -8.63
CA ASN A 44 -0.49 -21.79 -8.38
C ASN A 44 0.51 -20.67 -8.71
N ILE A 45 1.22 -20.20 -7.69
CA ILE A 45 2.30 -19.22 -7.83
C ILE A 45 3.67 -19.92 -7.91
N GLY A 46 4.58 -19.33 -8.68
CA GLY A 46 5.94 -19.81 -8.85
C GLY A 46 6.90 -18.63 -8.84
N GLU A 47 7.04 -17.99 -7.69
CA GLU A 47 7.84 -16.78 -7.53
C GLU A 47 9.06 -17.06 -6.65
N LEU A 48 10.22 -16.60 -7.11
CA LEU A 48 11.46 -16.60 -6.32
C LEU A 48 11.67 -15.19 -5.79
N ALA A 49 11.14 -14.90 -4.60
CA ALA A 49 11.36 -13.63 -3.90
C ALA A 49 12.73 -13.63 -3.25
N THR A 50 13.58 -12.67 -3.62
CA THR A 50 14.98 -12.64 -3.16
C THR A 50 15.38 -11.36 -2.46
N GLN A 51 14.57 -10.29 -2.55
CA GLN A 51 14.86 -9.07 -1.82
C GLN A 51 13.58 -8.40 -1.32
N SER A 52 13.66 -7.81 -0.13
CA SER A 52 12.65 -6.91 0.40
C SER A 52 13.27 -5.53 0.66
N ALA A 53 12.52 -4.47 0.37
CA ALA A 53 12.79 -3.12 0.82
C ALA A 53 11.68 -2.70 1.79
N TYR A 54 12.08 -2.03 2.86
CA TYR A 54 11.19 -1.51 3.89
C TYR A 54 11.22 0.02 3.81
N CYS A 55 10.07 0.64 3.57
CA CYS A 55 9.95 2.07 3.34
C CYS A 55 8.89 2.65 4.27
N SER A 56 9.23 3.70 5.03
CA SER A 56 8.22 4.51 5.72
C SER A 56 7.82 5.67 4.80
N GLN A 57 6.56 5.69 4.37
CA GLN A 57 6.06 6.72 3.46
C GLN A 57 5.11 7.67 4.16
N VAL A 58 5.38 8.96 4.02
CA VAL A 58 4.47 10.04 4.43
C VAL A 58 3.66 10.48 3.22
N ASP A 59 2.34 10.58 3.37
CA ASP A 59 1.48 11.17 2.34
C ASP A 59 0.68 12.33 2.92
N THR A 60 0.26 13.22 2.03
CA THR A 60 -0.53 14.39 2.37
C THR A 60 -1.73 14.49 1.46
N ILE A 61 -2.91 14.55 2.05
CA ILE A 61 -4.16 14.79 1.35
C ILE A 61 -4.65 16.16 1.74
N LYS A 62 -4.90 17.00 0.73
CA LYS A 62 -5.53 18.30 0.88
C LYS A 62 -6.74 18.37 -0.04
N ASP A 63 -7.84 18.90 0.46
CA ASP A 63 -9.07 19.05 -0.32
C ASP A 63 -9.84 20.29 0.12
N ALA A 64 -10.58 20.92 -0.80
CA ALA A 64 -11.38 22.11 -0.55
C ALA A 64 -12.57 22.15 -1.52
N ARG A 65 -13.68 22.78 -1.13
CA ARG A 65 -14.76 23.06 -2.09
C ARG A 65 -14.38 24.27 -2.92
N SER A 66 -14.64 24.20 -4.22
CA SER A 66 -14.45 25.31 -5.15
C SER A 66 -15.78 25.79 -5.72
N LEU A 67 -15.94 27.10 -5.85
CA LEU A 67 -17.06 27.75 -6.54
C LEU A 67 -16.50 28.84 -7.47
N PHE A 68 -16.85 28.79 -8.76
CA PHE A 68 -16.33 29.69 -9.80
C PHE A 68 -14.79 29.80 -9.85
N GLY A 69 -14.08 28.70 -9.54
CA GLY A 69 -12.61 28.66 -9.53
C GLY A 69 -11.96 29.22 -8.26
N MET A 70 -12.74 29.66 -7.27
CA MET A 70 -12.24 30.10 -5.96
C MET A 70 -12.53 29.04 -4.89
N GLU A 71 -11.56 28.77 -4.01
CA GLU A 71 -11.78 27.92 -2.84
C GLU A 71 -12.69 28.61 -1.83
N ILE A 72 -13.68 27.86 -1.32
CA ILE A 72 -14.59 28.35 -0.29
C ILE A 72 -13.87 28.29 1.06
N PRO A 73 -13.73 29.41 1.79
CA PRO A 73 -13.14 29.41 3.13
C PRO A 73 -13.86 28.45 4.07
N PHE A 74 -13.13 27.84 5.00
CA PHE A 74 -13.63 26.87 6.00
C PHE A 74 -14.15 25.54 5.42
N THR A 75 -13.90 25.27 4.14
CA THR A 75 -14.19 23.97 3.52
C THR A 75 -12.96 23.11 3.34
N GLN A 76 -11.77 23.62 3.70
CA GLN A 76 -10.50 22.92 3.57
C GLN A 76 -10.45 21.71 4.51
N SER A 77 -9.88 20.61 4.06
CA SER A 77 -9.43 19.51 4.92
C SER A 77 -7.98 19.15 4.58
N GLN A 78 -7.22 18.75 5.59
CA GLN A 78 -5.84 18.34 5.45
C GLN A 78 -5.53 17.13 6.33
N TYR A 79 -4.92 16.12 5.73
CA TYR A 79 -4.45 14.93 6.41
C TYR A 79 -2.97 14.72 6.08
N VAL A 80 -2.14 14.54 7.10
CA VAL A 80 -0.74 14.14 6.95
C VAL A 80 -0.56 12.89 7.79
N TYR A 81 -0.21 11.79 7.14
CA TYR A 81 -0.06 10.49 7.79
C TYR A 81 1.04 9.69 7.13
N SER A 82 1.46 8.61 7.78
CA SER A 82 2.42 7.66 7.21
C SER A 82 2.00 6.22 7.38
N TYR A 83 2.57 5.39 6.53
CA TYR A 83 2.55 3.93 6.62
C TYR A 83 3.93 3.38 6.29
N ASP A 84 4.27 2.27 6.93
CA ASP A 84 5.35 1.40 6.48
C ASP A 84 4.86 0.53 5.32
N ILE A 85 5.71 0.40 4.31
CA ILE A 85 5.47 -0.34 3.07
C ILE A 85 6.61 -1.32 2.86
N VAL A 86 6.25 -2.57 2.56
CA VAL A 86 7.20 -3.62 2.19
C VAL A 86 7.07 -3.89 0.70
N ILE A 87 8.17 -3.67 -0.02
CA ILE A 87 8.28 -3.95 -1.45
C ILE A 87 9.14 -5.20 -1.62
N LYS A 88 8.57 -6.26 -2.21
CA LYS A 88 9.28 -7.50 -2.51
C LYS A 88 9.65 -7.53 -3.98
N ALA A 89 10.90 -7.86 -4.29
CA ALA A 89 11.38 -8.10 -5.64
C ALA A 89 11.95 -9.51 -5.78
N GLY A 90 11.89 -10.01 -7.01
CA GLY A 90 12.37 -11.33 -7.33
C GLY A 90 12.05 -11.70 -8.78
N PHE A 91 11.87 -13.00 -9.02
CA PHE A 91 11.83 -13.56 -10.36
C PHE A 91 10.63 -14.49 -10.53
N ASP A 92 10.13 -14.59 -11.77
CA ASP A 92 9.30 -15.72 -12.15
C ASP A 92 10.17 -16.98 -12.18
N PHE A 93 9.99 -17.85 -11.20
CA PHE A 93 10.83 -19.03 -11.04
C PHE A 93 10.67 -20.00 -12.21
N LYS A 94 9.50 -20.04 -12.85
CA LYS A 94 9.23 -20.93 -13.99
C LYS A 94 10.12 -20.61 -15.20
N ARG A 95 10.66 -19.40 -15.26
CA ARG A 95 11.56 -18.94 -16.32
C ARG A 95 13.04 -19.17 -16.02
N ILE A 96 13.38 -19.66 -14.83
CA ILE A 96 14.75 -20.01 -14.47
C ILE A 96 15.01 -21.45 -14.87
N ILE A 97 15.64 -21.65 -16.02
CA ILE A 97 15.92 -22.97 -16.59
C ILE A 97 17.44 -23.19 -16.61
N PRO A 98 17.96 -24.22 -15.94
CA PRO A 98 19.37 -24.60 -16.06
C PRO A 98 19.63 -25.36 -17.36
N ASP A 99 20.66 -24.98 -18.09
CA ASP A 99 21.24 -25.73 -19.21
C ASP A 99 22.57 -26.34 -18.78
N VAL A 100 22.69 -27.67 -18.89
CA VAL A 100 23.86 -28.42 -18.41
C VAL A 100 24.62 -28.98 -19.59
N ASN A 101 25.87 -28.55 -19.74
CA ASN A 101 26.79 -29.06 -20.74
C ASN A 101 27.86 -29.93 -20.09
N ASP A 102 27.63 -31.25 -20.04
CA ASP A 102 28.56 -32.20 -19.40
C ASP A 102 29.92 -32.29 -20.09
N LYS A 103 29.97 -32.10 -21.42
CA LYS A 103 31.23 -32.14 -22.18
C LYS A 103 32.15 -30.98 -21.83
N LYS A 104 31.57 -29.78 -21.66
CA LYS A 104 32.29 -28.56 -21.29
C LYS A 104 32.38 -28.35 -19.78
N LYS A 105 31.65 -29.17 -19.00
CA LYS A 105 31.48 -29.03 -17.55
C LYS A 105 30.99 -27.62 -17.17
N VAL A 106 29.98 -27.12 -17.87
CA VAL A 106 29.38 -25.80 -17.62
C VAL A 106 27.88 -25.94 -17.37
N ILE A 107 27.38 -25.26 -16.34
CA ILE A 107 25.96 -25.10 -16.04
C ILE A 107 25.59 -23.63 -16.26
N THR A 108 24.74 -23.37 -17.24
CA THR A 108 24.24 -22.02 -17.53
C THR A 108 22.85 -21.86 -16.93
N ILE A 109 22.70 -20.87 -16.05
CA ILE A 109 21.41 -20.53 -15.45
C ILE A 109 20.90 -19.27 -16.13
N HIS A 110 19.83 -19.42 -16.92
CA HIS A 110 19.14 -18.30 -17.55
C HIS A 110 18.22 -17.63 -16.53
N MET A 111 18.42 -16.34 -16.28
CA MET A 111 17.66 -15.56 -15.33
C MET A 111 16.84 -14.47 -16.03
N PRO A 112 15.51 -14.40 -15.83
CA PRO A 112 14.72 -13.29 -16.33
C PRO A 112 15.08 -11.98 -15.61
N LYS A 113 14.61 -10.85 -16.12
CA LYS A 113 14.68 -9.58 -15.40
C LYS A 113 13.91 -9.66 -14.08
N PRO A 114 14.42 -9.05 -12.99
CA PRO A 114 13.67 -8.97 -11.75
C PRO A 114 12.41 -8.13 -11.92
N LYS A 115 11.40 -8.42 -11.12
CA LYS A 115 10.14 -7.65 -11.04
C LYS A 115 9.73 -7.45 -9.59
N ILE A 116 8.87 -6.45 -9.37
CA ILE A 116 8.12 -6.34 -8.12
C ILE A 116 7.14 -7.52 -8.05
N LEU A 117 7.19 -8.26 -6.95
CA LEU A 117 6.30 -9.38 -6.64
C LEU A 117 5.14 -8.92 -5.76
N SER A 118 5.41 -8.03 -4.79
CA SER A 118 4.36 -7.41 -3.97
C SER A 118 4.76 -6.05 -3.44
N SER A 119 3.72 -5.24 -3.20
CA SER A 119 3.80 -3.91 -2.56
C SER A 119 2.73 -3.81 -1.50
N GLU A 120 3.13 -4.03 -0.25
CA GLU A 120 2.25 -4.25 0.89
C GLU A 120 2.34 -3.09 1.88
N ILE A 121 1.21 -2.45 2.18
CA ILE A 121 1.11 -1.50 3.28
C ILE A 121 0.92 -2.29 4.58
N LYS A 122 1.68 -1.96 5.63
CA LYS A 122 1.47 -2.49 6.97
C LYS A 122 0.35 -1.73 7.66
N GLU A 123 -0.86 -2.30 7.67
CA GLU A 123 -2.08 -1.62 8.15
C GLU A 123 -1.99 -1.14 9.60
N ASP A 124 -1.20 -1.82 10.44
CA ASP A 124 -0.94 -1.50 11.85
C ASP A 124 0.13 -0.41 12.07
N SER A 125 0.78 0.07 11.01
CA SER A 125 1.86 1.07 11.08
C SER A 125 1.39 2.53 10.92
N CYS A 126 0.08 2.76 10.80
CA CYS A 126 -0.48 4.09 10.56
C CYS A 126 -0.04 5.08 11.65
N LYS A 127 0.59 6.19 11.26
CA LYS A 127 0.86 7.33 12.14
C LYS A 127 0.25 8.58 11.55
N VAL A 128 -0.61 9.24 12.32
CA VAL A 128 -1.27 10.49 11.94
C VAL A 128 -0.52 11.66 12.55
N TYR A 129 -0.14 12.64 11.73
CA TYR A 129 0.57 13.85 12.14
C TYR A 129 -0.34 15.07 12.13
N VAL A 130 -1.22 15.16 11.13
CA VAL A 130 -2.21 16.24 10.98
C VAL A 130 -3.53 15.61 10.58
N GLU A 131 -4.60 16.01 11.26
CA GLU A 131 -5.96 15.59 10.97
C GLU A 131 -6.92 16.78 11.09
N ASP A 132 -6.94 17.63 10.07
CA ASP A 132 -7.83 18.79 9.99
C ASP A 132 -9.07 18.45 9.15
N LYS A 133 -10.18 18.21 9.86
CA LYS A 133 -11.43 17.69 9.29
C LYS A 133 -12.41 18.82 9.03
N SER A 134 -12.93 18.86 7.80
CA SER A 134 -14.06 19.71 7.42
C SER A 134 -15.29 18.84 7.12
N CYS A 135 -16.44 19.21 7.68
CA CYS A 135 -17.72 18.56 7.39
C CYS A 135 -18.19 18.80 5.93
N PHE A 136 -17.62 19.78 5.24
CA PHE A 136 -17.91 20.08 3.84
C PHE A 136 -17.05 19.26 2.86
N THR A 137 -15.87 18.79 3.29
CA THR A 137 -14.97 17.96 2.49
C THR A 137 -14.61 16.66 3.23
N PRO A 138 -15.57 15.73 3.36
CA PRO A 138 -15.30 14.47 4.02
C PRO A 138 -14.25 13.66 3.26
N LEU A 139 -13.39 13.01 4.03
CA LEU A 139 -12.44 12.03 3.53
C LEU A 139 -13.19 10.75 3.14
N THR A 140 -13.21 10.43 1.85
CA THR A 140 -13.94 9.27 1.34
C THR A 140 -13.01 8.05 1.23
N VAL A 141 -13.59 6.85 1.28
CA VAL A 141 -12.87 5.58 1.06
C VAL A 141 -12.15 5.58 -0.30
N GLU A 142 -12.73 6.19 -1.33
CA GLU A 142 -12.12 6.32 -2.65
C GLU A 142 -10.84 7.17 -2.62
N LYS A 143 -10.87 8.33 -1.93
CA LYS A 143 -9.69 9.19 -1.78
C LYS A 143 -8.59 8.48 -0.99
N MET A 144 -8.96 7.75 0.05
CA MET A 144 -8.04 6.89 0.80
C MET A 144 -7.42 5.81 -0.08
N GLY A 145 -8.22 5.14 -0.90
CA GLY A 145 -7.72 4.15 -1.86
C GLY A 145 -6.69 4.75 -2.84
N LYS A 146 -6.99 5.91 -3.41
CA LYS A 146 -6.08 6.64 -4.33
C LYS A 146 -4.76 7.02 -3.66
N ALA A 147 -4.82 7.55 -2.44
CA ALA A 147 -3.62 7.91 -1.69
C ALA A 147 -2.76 6.66 -1.39
N ARG A 148 -3.38 5.55 -0.97
CA ARG A 148 -2.68 4.28 -0.73
C ARG A 148 -2.01 3.71 -1.99
N ILE A 149 -2.66 3.80 -3.15
CA ILE A 149 -2.05 3.42 -4.44
C ILE A 149 -0.80 4.29 -4.70
N ARG A 150 -0.93 5.61 -4.56
CA ARG A 150 0.18 6.55 -4.75
C ARG A 150 1.36 6.24 -3.82
N MET A 151 1.10 5.95 -2.55
CA MET A 151 2.14 5.59 -1.59
C MET A 151 2.93 4.36 -2.04
N LYS A 152 2.26 3.32 -2.56
CA LYS A 152 2.90 2.12 -3.10
C LYS A 152 3.77 2.46 -4.32
N GLU A 153 3.24 3.22 -5.28
CA GLU A 153 3.99 3.61 -6.48
C GLU A 153 5.27 4.39 -6.16
N VAL A 154 5.19 5.32 -5.18
CA VAL A 154 6.36 6.10 -4.75
C VAL A 154 7.36 5.22 -4.01
N ALA A 155 6.89 4.30 -3.14
CA ALA A 155 7.75 3.33 -2.46
C ALA A 155 8.47 2.40 -3.45
N GLU A 156 7.78 1.88 -4.47
CA GLU A 156 8.38 1.05 -5.51
C GLU A 156 9.49 1.81 -6.26
N LYS A 157 9.19 3.02 -6.74
CA LYS A 157 10.17 3.85 -7.47
C LYS A 157 11.40 4.13 -6.62
N ASN A 158 11.20 4.49 -5.35
CA ASN A 158 12.30 4.74 -4.42
C ASN A 158 13.10 3.46 -4.15
N ALA A 159 12.45 2.33 -3.92
CA ALA A 159 13.14 1.07 -3.66
C ALA A 159 13.99 0.64 -4.86
N ILE A 160 13.44 0.71 -6.08
CA ILE A 160 14.16 0.43 -7.33
C ILE A 160 15.36 1.37 -7.48
N ALA A 161 15.16 2.69 -7.30
CA ALA A 161 16.24 3.66 -7.39
C ALA A 161 17.35 3.47 -6.33
N ASN A 162 17.08 2.74 -5.25
CA ASN A 162 18.01 2.45 -4.16
C ASN A 162 18.52 0.99 -4.17
N GLY A 163 18.52 0.33 -5.33
CA GLY A 163 19.23 -0.93 -5.51
C GLY A 163 18.39 -2.19 -5.26
N LEU A 164 17.07 -2.10 -5.18
CA LEU A 164 16.21 -3.26 -4.91
C LEU A 164 16.43 -4.40 -5.91
N TYR A 165 16.55 -4.09 -7.21
CA TYR A 165 16.71 -5.09 -8.25
C TYR A 165 18.12 -5.66 -8.31
N GLU A 166 19.13 -4.83 -8.13
CA GLU A 166 20.54 -5.23 -8.07
C GLU A 166 20.75 -6.21 -6.92
N ASN A 167 20.24 -5.87 -5.73
CA ASN A 167 20.29 -6.74 -4.55
C ASN A 167 19.49 -8.04 -4.77
N ALA A 168 18.33 -7.97 -5.43
CA ALA A 168 17.54 -9.15 -5.77
C ALA A 168 18.30 -10.11 -6.71
N ILE A 169 18.98 -9.58 -7.73
CA ILE A 169 19.82 -10.35 -8.67
C ILE A 169 20.99 -10.99 -7.94
N GLU A 170 21.72 -10.22 -7.12
CA GLU A 170 22.87 -10.75 -6.38
C GLU A 170 22.47 -11.87 -5.42
N ASN A 171 21.37 -11.69 -4.69
CA ASN A 171 20.89 -12.72 -3.77
C ASN A 171 20.38 -13.95 -4.53
N ALA A 172 19.66 -13.77 -5.65
CA ALA A 172 19.22 -14.88 -6.50
C ALA A 172 20.40 -15.72 -7.00
N LYS A 173 21.46 -15.08 -7.49
CA LYS A 173 22.67 -15.78 -7.96
C LYS A 173 23.32 -16.60 -6.84
N LYS A 174 23.39 -16.06 -5.61
CA LYS A 174 23.92 -16.78 -4.44
C LYS A 174 23.06 -17.99 -4.10
N LEU A 175 21.74 -17.82 -4.02
CA LEU A 175 20.79 -18.90 -3.72
C LEU A 175 20.85 -20.02 -4.77
N LEU A 176 20.79 -19.66 -6.05
CA LEU A 176 20.84 -20.62 -7.16
C LEU A 176 22.19 -21.33 -7.23
N LYS A 177 23.29 -20.62 -6.98
CA LYS A 177 24.62 -21.24 -6.93
C LYS A 177 24.70 -22.28 -5.81
N ASN A 178 24.19 -21.97 -4.63
CA ASN A 178 24.16 -22.91 -3.51
C ASN A 178 23.31 -24.14 -3.85
N PHE A 179 22.11 -23.93 -4.40
CA PHE A 179 21.21 -25.02 -4.80
C PHE A 179 21.84 -25.93 -5.87
N VAL A 180 22.46 -25.36 -6.90
CA VAL A 180 23.15 -26.16 -7.92
C VAL A 180 24.37 -26.88 -7.33
N GLY A 181 25.06 -26.29 -6.36
CA GLY A 181 26.18 -26.92 -5.66
C GLY A 181 25.81 -28.14 -4.83
N GLU A 182 24.53 -28.29 -4.44
CA GLU A 182 24.03 -29.51 -3.79
C GLU A 182 23.83 -30.65 -4.80
N LEU A 183 23.66 -30.32 -6.09
CA LEU A 183 23.36 -31.29 -7.16
C LEU A 183 24.59 -31.65 -8.00
N TYR A 184 25.60 -30.77 -8.07
CA TYR A 184 26.77 -30.93 -8.93
C TYR A 184 28.07 -30.62 -8.19
N ASN A 185 29.15 -31.34 -8.54
CA ASN A 185 30.49 -31.06 -8.03
C ASN A 185 31.02 -29.75 -8.64
N LEU A 186 31.06 -28.68 -7.84
CA LEU A 186 31.50 -27.35 -8.27
C LEU A 186 33.02 -27.23 -8.47
N GLU A 187 33.81 -28.23 -8.10
CA GLU A 187 35.22 -28.31 -8.50
C GLU A 187 35.38 -28.73 -9.97
N GLU A 188 34.41 -29.49 -10.48
CA GLU A 188 34.37 -29.93 -11.87
C GLU A 188 33.55 -29.00 -12.76
N TYR A 189 32.40 -28.53 -12.26
CA TYR A 189 31.43 -27.75 -13.05
C TYR A 189 31.53 -26.26 -12.76
N GLN A 190 31.66 -25.46 -13.82
CA GLN A 190 31.56 -24.00 -13.73
C GLN A 190 30.10 -23.55 -13.89
N ILE A 191 29.61 -22.74 -12.94
CA ILE A 191 28.29 -22.09 -13.05
C ILE A 191 28.43 -20.73 -13.76
N LYS A 192 27.57 -20.48 -14.75
CA LYS A 192 27.41 -19.20 -15.43
C LYS A 192 25.98 -18.71 -15.30
N PHE A 193 25.82 -17.40 -15.17
CA PHE A 193 24.51 -16.74 -15.16
C PHE A 193 24.38 -15.88 -16.41
N GLU A 194 23.30 -16.05 -17.13
CA GLU A 194 22.98 -15.28 -18.34
C GLU A 194 21.60 -14.65 -18.20
N GLU A 195 21.44 -13.45 -18.74
CA GLU A 195 20.13 -12.79 -18.79
C GLU A 195 19.26 -13.46 -19.86
N ASP A 196 18.06 -13.85 -19.48
CA ASP A 196 17.06 -14.37 -20.40
C ASP A 196 16.43 -13.21 -21.19
N ASN A 197 16.80 -13.11 -22.47
CA ASN A 197 16.32 -12.07 -23.40
C ASN A 197 14.94 -12.39 -24.02
N LYS A 198 14.30 -13.50 -23.62
CA LYS A 198 12.99 -13.92 -24.15
C LYS A 198 11.80 -13.24 -23.48
#